data_AF-A0A9N9JW16-F1
#
_entry.id   AF-A0A9N9JW16-F1
#
_cell.length_a   1.000
_cell.length_b   1.000
_cell.length_c   1.000
_cell.angle_alpha   90.00
_cell.angle_beta   90.00
_cell.angle_gamma   90.00
#
_symmetry.space_group_name_H-M   'P 1'
#
loop_
_entity.id
_entity.type
_entity.pdbx_description
1 polymer ?
#
loop_
_entity_poly.entity_id
_entity_poly.type
_entity_poly.pdbx_seq_one_letter_code
_entity_poly.pdbx_strand_id
1 'polypeptide(L)'
;KRKMGDNDRINIDLNCYYSINGYQHYTRTFNVFNGDKVRTRLIPQVRAGLPVGLTNANFRLRRYFPTVGDYFVIMNPDSDIYDHFSANPNQDIVHIIVELLPTSH
;
A
#
# COMPACT_ATOMS: atom_id res chain seq x y z
N LYS A 1 13.85 -15.94 8.23
CA LYS A 1 12.38 -15.76 8.15
C LYS A 1 11.81 -15.84 9.58
N ARG A 2 11.44 -14.72 10.21
CA ARG A 2 10.70 -14.76 11.48
C ARG A 2 9.27 -15.24 11.18
N LYS A 3 8.78 -16.26 11.88
CA LYS A 3 7.35 -16.55 11.97
C LYS A 3 6.78 -15.58 13.00
N MET A 4 5.96 -14.64 12.56
CA MET A 4 5.27 -13.73 13.46
C MET A 4 4.09 -14.44 14.11
N GLY A 5 3.92 -14.24 15.42
CA GLY A 5 2.72 -14.68 16.14
C GLY A 5 1.55 -13.75 15.86
N ASP A 6 0.33 -14.19 16.17
CA ASP A 6 -0.92 -13.49 15.86
C ASP A 6 -1.07 -12.08 16.51
N ASN A 7 -0.11 -11.67 17.35
CA ASN A 7 -0.05 -10.35 17.99
C ASN A 7 1.17 -9.51 17.61
N ASP A 8 1.99 -9.96 16.65
CA ASP A 8 3.15 -9.19 16.24
C ASP A 8 2.72 -8.01 15.36
N ARG A 9 3.06 -6.80 15.83
CA ARG A 9 2.87 -5.55 15.12
C ARG A 9 4.16 -5.18 14.40
N ILE A 10 4.06 -4.82 13.13
CA ILE A 10 5.17 -4.23 12.39
C ILE A 10 4.82 -2.80 11.98
N ASN A 11 5.80 -1.91 12.09
CA ASN A 11 5.73 -0.62 11.40
C ASN A 11 6.05 -0.89 9.93
N ILE A 12 5.24 -0.34 9.03
CA ILE A 12 5.52 -0.34 7.60
C ILE A 12 5.60 1.11 7.15
N ASP A 13 6.70 1.45 6.50
CA ASP A 13 6.87 2.68 5.74
C ASP A 13 6.29 2.49 4.35
N LEU A 14 5.16 3.13 4.09
CA LEU A 14 4.62 3.23 2.76
C LEU A 14 5.39 4.27 1.99
N ASN A 15 5.94 3.89 0.84
CA ASN A 15 6.43 4.81 -0.16
C ASN A 15 5.42 4.84 -1.32
N CYS A 16 4.51 5.81 -1.26
CA CYS A 16 3.37 5.94 -2.15
C CYS A 16 3.71 6.86 -3.33
N TYR A 17 3.41 6.41 -4.54
CA TYR A 17 3.53 7.16 -5.78
C TYR A 17 2.17 7.34 -6.44
N TYR A 18 1.85 8.55 -6.91
CA TYR A 18 0.65 8.82 -7.71
C TYR A 18 0.94 9.88 -8.78
N SER A 19 0.10 9.96 -9.81
CA SER A 19 0.27 10.92 -10.90
C SER A 19 -0.89 11.89 -11.01
N ILE A 20 -0.62 13.16 -10.72
CA ILE A 20 -1.46 14.32 -11.05
C ILE A 20 -0.53 15.44 -11.46
N ASN A 21 -0.62 15.88 -12.72
CA ASN A 21 0.25 16.92 -13.27
C ASN A 21 1.76 16.62 -13.04
N GLY A 22 2.13 15.34 -13.08
CA GLY A 22 3.47 14.84 -12.75
C GLY A 22 3.45 13.74 -11.68
N TYR A 23 4.57 13.05 -11.53
CA TYR A 23 4.75 12.03 -10.50
C TYR A 23 4.98 12.69 -9.14
N GLN A 24 4.05 12.45 -8.23
CA GLN A 24 4.11 12.87 -6.84
C GLN A 24 4.39 11.65 -5.96
N HIS A 25 5.11 11.87 -4.87
CA HIS A 25 5.39 10.82 -3.90
C HIS A 25 5.24 11.33 -2.47
N TYR A 26 4.84 10.45 -1.57
CA TYR A 26 4.85 10.71 -0.14
C TYR A 26 5.19 9.43 0.62
N THR A 27 5.78 9.61 1.80
CA THR A 27 6.06 8.51 2.72
C THR A 27 5.14 8.57 3.93
N ARG A 28 4.70 7.41 4.40
CA ARG A 28 3.90 7.31 5.62
C ARG A 28 4.17 6.01 6.36
N THR A 29 4.60 6.14 7.60
CA THR A 29 4.72 5.01 8.51
C THR A 29 3.37 4.72 9.16
N PHE A 30 2.96 3.45 9.19
CA PHE A 30 1.82 3.02 9.99
C PHE A 30 2.01 1.60 10.49
N ASN A 31 1.20 1.22 11.47
CA ASN A 31 1.28 -0.09 12.10
C ASN A 31 0.29 -1.07 11.50
N VAL A 32 0.80 -2.26 11.20
CA VAL A 32 0.09 -3.40 10.63
C VAL A 32 0.14 -4.57 11.58
N PHE A 33 -1.01 -5.23 11.76
CA PHE A 33 -1.16 -6.50 12.44
C PHE A 33 -1.32 -7.66 11.45
N ASN A 34 -1.03 -8.88 11.90
CA ASN A 34 -1.42 -10.06 11.15
C ASN A 34 -2.95 -10.09 10.97
N GLY A 35 -3.43 -10.39 9.76
CA GLY A 35 -4.85 -10.34 9.42
C GLY A 35 -5.43 -8.94 9.12
N ASP A 36 -4.65 -7.85 9.22
CA ASP A 36 -5.11 -6.55 8.74
C ASP A 36 -5.32 -6.62 7.21
N LYS A 37 -6.54 -6.26 6.77
CA LYS A 37 -6.91 -6.31 5.34
C LYS A 37 -6.58 -5.01 4.62
N VAL A 38 -6.31 -5.12 3.32
CA VAL A 38 -6.00 -3.96 2.47
C VAL A 38 -7.12 -2.92 2.53
N ARG A 39 -8.39 -3.35 2.42
CA ARG A 39 -9.57 -2.47 2.42
C ARG A 39 -9.76 -1.70 3.71
N THR A 40 -9.67 -2.39 4.86
CA THR A 40 -10.05 -1.83 6.16
C THR A 40 -8.91 -1.09 6.83
N ARG A 41 -7.65 -1.42 6.49
CA ARG A 41 -6.47 -0.85 7.15
C ARG A 41 -5.61 0.00 6.22
N LEU A 42 -5.21 -0.51 5.05
CA LEU A 42 -4.27 0.20 4.17
C LEU A 42 -4.92 1.33 3.38
N ILE A 43 -6.08 1.09 2.77
CA ILE A 43 -6.80 2.09 1.96
C ILE A 43 -7.06 3.38 2.75
N PRO A 44 -7.54 3.35 4.02
CA PRO A 44 -7.71 4.56 4.82
C PRO A 44 -6.40 5.32 5.07
N GLN A 45 -5.28 4.62 5.29
CA GLN A 45 -3.97 5.26 5.52
C GLN A 45 -3.43 5.93 4.26
N VAL A 46 -3.59 5.28 3.10
CA VAL A 46 -3.27 5.88 1.79
C VAL A 46 -4.17 7.08 1.55
N ARG A 47 -5.48 6.94 1.74
CA ARG A 47 -6.46 8.01 1.51
C ARG A 47 -6.17 9.24 2.37
N ALA A 48 -5.81 9.05 3.63
CA ALA A 48 -5.44 10.14 4.52
C ALA A 48 -4.05 10.74 4.22
N GLY A 49 -3.25 10.12 3.34
CA GLY A 49 -1.98 10.65 2.85
C GLY A 49 -2.11 11.37 1.50
N LEU A 50 -3.27 11.23 0.83
CA LEU A 50 -3.52 11.94 -0.42
C LEU A 50 -3.75 13.45 -0.16
N PRO A 51 -3.36 14.32 -1.11
CA PRO A 51 -3.74 15.73 -1.10
C PRO A 51 -5.23 15.96 -0.85
N VAL A 52 -5.55 17.10 -0.23
CA VAL A 52 -6.92 17.47 0.18
C VAL A 52 -7.96 17.29 -0.94
N GLY A 53 -7.61 17.59 -2.19
CA GLY A 53 -8.48 17.43 -3.36
C GLY A 53 -8.72 15.99 -3.85
N LEU A 54 -8.07 14.99 -3.25
CA LEU A 54 -8.08 13.59 -3.70
C LEU A 54 -8.48 12.60 -2.63
N THR A 55 -8.75 13.07 -1.43
CA THR A 55 -9.21 12.24 -0.30
C THR A 55 -10.50 11.48 -0.62
N ASN A 56 -11.29 11.96 -1.58
CA ASN A 56 -12.50 11.29 -2.05
C ASN A 56 -12.33 10.54 -3.38
N ALA A 57 -11.13 10.56 -3.98
CA ALA A 57 -10.89 9.90 -5.25
C ALA A 57 -11.06 8.38 -5.14
N ASN A 58 -11.57 7.77 -6.20
CA ASN A 58 -11.48 6.33 -6.38
C ASN A 58 -10.07 5.99 -6.84
N PHE A 59 -9.48 4.96 -6.23
CA PHE A 59 -8.15 4.51 -6.59
C PHE A 59 -8.03 3.00 -6.38
N ARG A 60 -7.07 2.39 -7.07
CA ARG A 60 -6.58 1.05 -6.77
C ARG A 60 -5.12 1.12 -6.33
N LEU A 61 -4.73 0.18 -5.47
CA LEU A 61 -3.36 0.07 -4.99
C LEU A 61 -2.62 -1.00 -5.78
N ARG A 62 -1.38 -0.72 -6.15
CA ARG A 62 -0.49 -1.69 -6.76
C ARG A 62 0.80 -1.77 -5.96
N ARG A 63 1.15 -2.95 -5.45
CA ARG A 63 2.43 -3.16 -4.78
C ARG A 63 3.54 -3.37 -5.80
N TYR A 64 4.73 -2.89 -5.49
CA TYR A 64 5.95 -3.26 -6.20
C TYR A 64 6.42 -4.66 -5.77
N PHE A 65 6.80 -5.50 -6.73
CA PHE A 65 7.33 -6.83 -6.49
C PHE A 65 8.74 -6.95 -7.10
N PRO A 66 9.82 -6.91 -6.29
CA PRO A 66 11.19 -6.81 -6.79
C PRO A 66 11.79 -8.13 -7.28
N THR A 67 11.16 -9.29 -7.02
CA THR A 67 11.85 -10.58 -7.14
C THR A 67 11.84 -11.21 -8.53
N VAL A 68 11.07 -10.68 -9.50
CA VAL A 68 11.07 -11.17 -10.90
C VAL A 68 10.82 -10.04 -11.90
N GLY A 69 11.79 -9.12 -12.04
CA GLY A 69 11.78 -8.13 -13.14
C GLY A 69 10.93 -6.89 -12.92
N ASP A 70 10.88 -6.38 -11.69
CA ASP A 70 10.30 -5.06 -11.35
C ASP A 70 8.90 -4.80 -11.93
N TYR A 71 7.88 -5.42 -11.32
CA TYR A 71 6.51 -5.22 -11.76
C TYR A 71 5.56 -4.84 -10.62
N PHE A 72 4.44 -4.21 -10.99
CA PHE A 72 3.42 -3.73 -10.08
C PHE A 72 2.15 -4.58 -10.15
N VAL A 73 1.78 -5.21 -9.04
CA VAL A 73 0.61 -6.10 -8.94
C VAL A 73 -0.52 -5.41 -8.19
N ILE A 74 -1.74 -5.50 -8.71
CA ILE A 74 -2.94 -5.00 -8.03
C ILE A 74 -3.10 -5.71 -6.68
N MET A 75 -3.25 -4.93 -5.62
CA MET A 75 -3.55 -5.45 -4.29
C MET A 75 -5.04 -5.75 -4.20
N ASN A 76 -5.39 -7.00 -3.88
CA ASN A 76 -6.79 -7.37 -3.62
C ASN A 76 -7.27 -6.67 -2.33
N PRO A 77 -8.36 -5.89 -2.35
CA PRO A 77 -8.87 -5.20 -1.16
C PRO A 77 -9.18 -6.15 0.00
N ASP A 78 -9.59 -7.38 -0.27
CA ASP A 78 -10.09 -8.30 0.77
C ASP A 78 -9.04 -9.28 1.28
N SER A 79 -7.84 -9.24 0.71
CA SER A 79 -6.67 -10.00 1.18
C SER A 79 -5.93 -9.29 2.31
N ASP A 80 -5.14 -10.08 3.02
CA ASP A 80 -4.31 -9.61 4.11
C ASP A 80 -3.13 -8.80 3.56
N ILE A 81 -2.85 -7.68 4.22
CA ILE A 81 -1.74 -6.77 3.92
C ILE A 81 -0.42 -7.55 3.93
N TYR A 82 -0.25 -8.51 4.84
CA TYR A 82 0.97 -9.29 4.97
C TYR A 82 1.31 -10.14 3.74
N ASP A 83 0.31 -10.71 3.07
CA ASP A 83 0.51 -11.52 1.84
C ASP A 83 1.12 -10.68 0.71
N HIS A 84 0.92 -9.37 0.79
CA HIS A 84 1.46 -8.41 -0.15
C HIS A 84 2.92 -8.00 0.14
N PHE A 85 3.47 -8.32 1.31
CA PHE A 85 4.80 -7.85 1.72
C PHE A 85 5.78 -8.94 2.14
N SER A 86 5.31 -10.18 2.31
CA SER A 86 6.12 -11.33 2.74
C SER A 86 7.35 -11.63 1.87
N ALA A 87 7.40 -11.14 0.64
CA ALA A 87 8.52 -11.30 -0.31
C ALA A 87 9.48 -10.11 -0.36
N ASN A 88 9.24 -9.03 0.40
CA ASN A 88 10.09 -7.84 0.38
C ASN A 88 11.36 -8.05 1.25
N PRO A 89 12.58 -7.95 0.69
CA PRO A 89 13.82 -8.11 1.46
C PRO A 89 14.00 -7.04 2.55
N ASN A 90 13.46 -5.83 2.32
CA ASN A 90 13.35 -4.78 3.34
C ASN A 90 11.90 -4.73 3.80
N GLN A 91 11.56 -5.56 4.79
CA GLN A 91 10.19 -5.68 5.31
C GLN A 91 9.63 -4.34 5.85
N ASP A 92 10.50 -3.37 6.08
CA ASP A 92 10.16 -2.07 6.66
C ASP A 92 9.66 -1.05 5.64
N ILE A 93 10.07 -1.12 4.35
CA ILE A 93 9.65 -0.15 3.31
C ILE A 93 8.90 -0.84 2.18
N VAL A 94 7.67 -0.41 1.95
CA VAL A 94 6.79 -0.93 0.91
C VAL A 94 6.52 0.15 -0.14
N HIS A 95 6.89 -0.12 -1.38
CA HIS A 95 6.57 0.76 -2.51
C HIS A 95 5.17 0.43 -3.06
N ILE A 96 4.30 1.44 -3.11
CA ILE A 96 2.92 1.33 -3.61
C ILE A 96 2.67 2.40 -4.67
N ILE A 97 2.08 2.00 -5.79
CA ILE A 97 1.45 2.94 -6.72
C ILE A 97 -0.02 3.09 -6.34
N VAL A 98 -0.44 4.33 -6.13
CA VAL A 98 -1.84 4.73 -6.01
C VAL A 98 -2.32 5.16 -7.38
N GLU A 99 -3.04 4.26 -8.05
CA GLU A 99 -3.58 4.51 -9.37
C GLU A 99 -5.01 5.07 -9.23
N LEU A 100 -5.16 6.36 -9.51
CA LEU A 100 -6.45 7.03 -9.51
C LEU A 100 -7.30 6.47 -10.65
N LEU A 101 -8.54 6.11 -10.34
CA LEU A 101 -9.51 5.63 -11.32
C LEU A 101 -10.33 6.82 -11.83
N PRO A 102 -10.77 6.80 -13.10
CA PRO A 102 -11.69 7.79 -13.60
C PRO A 102 -12.93 7.87 -12.71
N THR A 103 -13.36 9.08 -12.36
CA THR A 103 -14.71 9.26 -11.82
C THR A 103 -15.69 8.89 -12.91
N SER A 104 -16.50 7.86 -12.70
CA SER A 104 -17.63 7.56 -13.58
C SER A 104 -18.51 8.81 -13.63
N HIS A 105 -18.57 9.43 -14.81
CA HIS A 105 -19.48 10.53 -15.12
C HIS A 105 -20.92 10.01 -15.27
#